data_AF-A6NRH5-F1
#
_entry.id   AF-A6NRH5-F1
#
_cell.length_a   1.000
_cell.length_b   1.000
_cell.length_c   1.000
_cell.angle_alpha   90.00
_cell.angle_beta   90.00
_cell.angle_gamma   90.00
#
_symmetry.space_group_name_H-M   'P 1'
#
loop_
_entity.id
_entity.type
_entity.pdbx_description
1 polymer ?
#
loop_
_entity_poly.entity_id
_entity_poly.type
_entity_poly.pdbx_seq_one_letter_code
_entity_poly.pdbx_strand_id
1 'polypeptide(L)'
;MIPIKTIPARRHLTMNSRTLGADLNVSAIGLGYMGFSRAYGPPTEDGEAIQAIRTAFDMGYTMFDTAETYGTAEDPHHNEELVGEALKDVRSQVQIVTKFGIRFDKTSKAVNKPLIPDARPETIRASVEGSLRRLQTDHIDLYFQHRVDPKVEPEAVAQVMADLIREGKITHWGISEVSEEYLRRPIRSAR
;
A
#
# COMPACT_ATOMS: atom_id res chain seq x y z
N MET A 1 -24.67 -40.36 -12.91
CA MET A 1 -24.08 -39.32 -13.78
C MET A 1 -24.91 -38.05 -13.56
N ILE A 2 -24.40 -37.09 -12.80
CA ILE A 2 -25.12 -35.83 -12.51
C ILE A 2 -24.78 -34.86 -13.64
N PRO A 3 -25.76 -34.24 -14.32
CA PRO A 3 -25.46 -33.30 -15.39
C PRO A 3 -24.79 -32.06 -14.80
N ILE A 4 -23.60 -31.74 -15.31
CA ILE A 4 -22.91 -30.49 -15.04
C ILE A 4 -23.79 -29.37 -15.58
N LYS A 5 -24.42 -28.59 -14.70
CA LYS A 5 -25.08 -27.34 -15.10
C LYS A 5 -24.02 -26.44 -15.69
N THR A 6 -24.17 -26.11 -16.97
CA THR A 6 -23.43 -25.05 -17.65
C THR A 6 -23.54 -23.78 -16.82
N ILE A 7 -22.40 -23.28 -16.33
CA ILE A 7 -22.30 -21.98 -15.69
C ILE A 7 -22.73 -20.95 -16.75
N PRO A 8 -23.72 -20.09 -16.49
CA PRO A 8 -24.14 -19.10 -17.47
C PRO A 8 -22.96 -18.19 -17.82
N ALA A 9 -22.85 -17.82 -19.10
CA ALA A 9 -21.85 -16.88 -19.60
C ALA A 9 -21.78 -15.67 -18.67
N ARG A 10 -20.54 -15.29 -18.28
CA ARG A 10 -20.23 -14.21 -17.34
C ARG A 10 -21.15 -13.01 -17.60
N ARG A 11 -22.10 -12.75 -16.68
CA ARG A 11 -22.59 -11.37 -16.52
C ARG A 11 -21.32 -10.56 -16.28
N HIS A 12 -20.98 -9.65 -17.20
CA HIS A 12 -19.98 -8.63 -16.93
C HIS A 12 -20.52 -7.84 -15.73
N LEU A 13 -20.10 -8.22 -14.52
CA LEU A 13 -20.23 -7.37 -13.35
C LEU A 13 -19.30 -6.21 -13.63
N THR A 14 -19.84 -5.10 -14.11
CA THR A 14 -19.08 -3.87 -14.26
C THR A 14 -18.61 -3.46 -12.88
N MET A 15 -17.29 -3.41 -12.65
CA MET A 15 -16.74 -2.88 -11.42
C MET A 15 -17.18 -1.41 -11.28
N ASN A 16 -17.82 -1.07 -10.17
CA ASN A 16 -18.18 0.32 -9.87
C ASN A 16 -16.91 1.09 -9.49
N SER A 17 -16.84 2.37 -9.84
CA SER A 17 -15.78 3.27 -9.39
C SER A 17 -16.20 4.14 -8.21
N ARG A 18 -15.22 4.64 -7.46
CA ARG A 18 -15.35 5.64 -6.40
C ARG A 18 -14.22 6.65 -6.55
N THR A 19 -14.48 7.88 -6.14
CA THR A 19 -13.45 8.92 -6.04
C THR A 19 -13.05 9.07 -4.58
N LEU A 20 -11.77 8.92 -4.28
CA LEU A 20 -11.18 9.21 -2.98
C LEU A 20 -10.61 10.62 -2.99
N GLY A 21 -10.84 11.37 -1.91
CA GLY A 21 -10.40 12.77 -1.83
C GLY A 21 -11.07 13.63 -2.90
N ALA A 22 -10.27 14.40 -3.64
CA ALA A 22 -10.76 15.30 -4.67
C ALA A 22 -10.95 14.60 -6.02
N ASP A 23 -10.00 13.74 -6.42
CA ASP A 23 -9.85 13.31 -7.81
C ASP A 23 -9.24 11.91 -8.02
N LEU A 24 -8.91 11.16 -6.95
CA LEU A 24 -8.36 9.81 -7.10
C LEU A 24 -9.45 8.77 -7.39
N ASN A 25 -9.63 8.40 -8.65
CA ASN A 25 -10.61 7.40 -9.06
C ASN A 25 -10.08 5.97 -8.90
N VAL A 26 -10.85 5.12 -8.23
CA VAL A 26 -10.52 3.74 -7.91
C VAL A 26 -11.71 2.81 -8.11
N SER A 27 -11.47 1.49 -8.20
CA SER A 27 -12.52 0.50 -8.01
C SER A 27 -13.16 0.62 -6.62
N ALA A 28 -14.47 0.39 -6.53
CA ALA A 28 -15.22 0.49 -5.28
C ALA A 28 -14.76 -0.50 -4.20
N ILE A 29 -14.00 -1.51 -4.60
CA ILE A 29 -13.31 -2.46 -3.72
C ILE A 29 -11.81 -2.33 -4.00
N GLY A 30 -11.03 -2.10 -2.95
CA GLY A 30 -9.56 -2.23 -2.98
C GLY A 30 -9.12 -3.58 -2.43
N LEU A 31 -7.98 -4.08 -2.90
CA LEU A 31 -7.42 -5.36 -2.48
C LEU A 31 -6.14 -5.16 -1.69
N GLY A 32 -6.13 -5.63 -0.44
CA GLY A 32 -4.95 -5.62 0.43
C GLY A 32 -4.17 -6.93 0.35
N TYR A 33 -2.86 -6.83 0.20
CA TYR A 33 -1.99 -7.99 -0.05
C TYR A 33 -1.12 -8.40 1.13
N MET A 34 -1.35 -7.85 2.31
CA MET A 34 -0.63 -8.21 3.54
C MET A 34 -0.48 -9.73 3.70
N GLY A 35 -1.53 -10.51 3.42
CA GLY A 35 -1.54 -11.96 3.59
C GLY A 35 -0.56 -12.75 2.72
N PHE A 36 -0.08 -12.21 1.60
CA PHE A 36 0.85 -12.94 0.73
C PHE A 36 2.25 -13.10 1.33
N SER A 37 2.64 -12.22 2.26
CA SER A 37 3.97 -12.28 2.87
C SER A 37 3.99 -11.94 4.37
N ARG A 38 2.82 -11.65 4.97
CA ARG A 38 2.71 -11.21 6.37
C ARG A 38 1.43 -11.74 7.04
N ALA A 39 1.55 -11.93 8.36
CA ALA A 39 0.46 -12.14 9.33
C ALA A 39 -0.34 -13.45 9.25
N TYR A 40 -0.55 -14.06 8.08
CA TYR A 40 -1.48 -15.18 7.91
C TYR A 40 -0.82 -16.49 7.46
N GLY A 41 0.16 -16.96 8.25
CA GLY A 41 0.84 -18.22 8.00
C GLY A 41 2.06 -18.08 7.08
N PRO A 42 2.49 -19.17 6.43
CA PRO A 42 3.57 -19.13 5.45
C PRO A 42 3.25 -18.15 4.31
N PRO A 43 4.25 -17.46 3.74
CA PRO A 43 4.06 -16.67 2.54
C PRO A 43 3.47 -17.51 1.40
N THR A 44 2.62 -16.87 0.60
CA THR A 44 2.17 -17.42 -0.69
C THR A 44 3.38 -17.52 -1.62
N GLU A 45 3.40 -18.54 -2.48
CA GLU A 45 4.43 -18.64 -3.51
C GLU A 45 4.33 -17.46 -4.49
N ASP A 46 5.47 -16.90 -4.90
CA ASP A 46 5.54 -15.64 -5.62
C ASP A 46 4.74 -15.67 -6.93
N GLY A 47 4.88 -16.75 -7.71
CA GLY A 47 4.13 -16.96 -8.95
C GLY A 47 2.62 -16.98 -8.73
N GLU A 48 2.15 -17.68 -7.69
CA GLU A 48 0.73 -17.70 -7.30
C GLU A 48 0.24 -16.31 -6.87
N ALA A 49 1.01 -15.59 -6.05
CA ALA A 49 0.67 -14.24 -5.61
C ALA A 49 0.57 -13.26 -6.79
N ILE A 50 1.56 -13.28 -7.68
CA ILE A 50 1.60 -12.45 -8.89
C ILE A 50 0.40 -12.77 -9.80
N GLN A 51 0.10 -14.05 -10.01
CA GLN A 51 -1.04 -14.47 -10.81
C GLN A 51 -2.37 -14.02 -10.19
N ALA A 52 -2.51 -14.09 -8.86
CA ALA A 52 -3.70 -13.63 -8.16
C ALA A 52 -3.93 -12.11 -8.31
N ILE A 53 -2.86 -11.31 -8.20
CA ILE A 53 -2.91 -9.84 -8.41
C ILE A 53 -3.34 -9.52 -9.85
N ARG A 54 -2.72 -10.17 -10.84
CA ARG A 54 -3.08 -10.00 -12.26
C ARG A 54 -4.52 -10.42 -12.55
N THR A 55 -4.96 -11.53 -11.99
CA THR A 55 -6.36 -11.99 -12.13
C THR A 55 -7.34 -10.98 -11.55
N ALA A 56 -7.00 -10.34 -10.43
CA ALA A 56 -7.83 -9.27 -9.88
C ALA A 56 -7.90 -8.07 -10.83
N PHE A 57 -6.79 -7.65 -11.43
CA PHE A 57 -6.83 -6.62 -12.48
C PHE A 57 -7.77 -7.01 -13.64
N ASP A 58 -7.67 -8.24 -14.15
CA ASP A 58 -8.55 -8.75 -15.22
C ASP A 58 -10.04 -8.82 -14.82
N MET A 59 -10.33 -8.85 -13.51
CA MET A 59 -11.69 -8.76 -12.95
C MET A 59 -12.19 -7.32 -12.77
N GLY A 60 -11.38 -6.32 -13.11
CA GLY A 60 -11.74 -4.90 -13.08
C GLY A 60 -11.34 -4.16 -11.79
N TYR A 61 -10.57 -4.77 -10.89
CA TYR A 61 -10.04 -4.06 -9.73
C TYR A 61 -8.91 -3.12 -10.15
N THR A 62 -8.90 -1.90 -9.62
CA THR A 62 -7.85 -0.92 -9.92
C THR A 62 -7.13 -0.40 -8.69
N MET A 63 -7.57 -0.70 -7.46
CA MET A 63 -6.90 -0.27 -6.24
C MET A 63 -6.22 -1.44 -5.53
N PHE A 64 -4.89 -1.34 -5.42
CA PHE A 64 -4.02 -2.41 -4.93
C PHE A 64 -3.18 -1.90 -3.74
N ASP A 65 -3.39 -2.48 -2.57
CA ASP A 65 -2.82 -2.05 -1.30
C ASP A 65 -1.75 -3.00 -0.78
N THR A 66 -0.59 -2.42 -0.49
CA THR A 66 0.56 -3.07 0.13
C THR A 66 1.14 -2.16 1.23
N ALA A 67 2.31 -2.48 1.77
CA ALA A 67 3.06 -1.62 2.67
C ALA A 67 4.55 -2.00 2.66
N GLU A 68 5.41 -1.03 2.96
CA GLU A 68 6.86 -1.25 3.07
C GLU A 68 7.23 -2.40 4.01
N THR A 69 6.41 -2.67 5.04
CA THR A 69 6.68 -3.71 6.04
C THR A 69 5.79 -4.96 5.91
N TYR A 70 5.13 -5.16 4.77
CA TYR A 70 4.45 -6.42 4.49
C TYR A 70 5.48 -7.45 4.04
N GLY A 71 6.01 -8.17 5.01
CA GLY A 71 7.00 -9.22 4.82
C GLY A 71 7.40 -9.89 6.13
N THR A 72 8.50 -10.61 6.08
CA THR A 72 9.11 -11.27 7.25
C THR A 72 10.14 -10.35 7.90
N ALA A 73 10.78 -10.78 8.99
CA ALA A 73 11.85 -9.97 9.57
C ALA A 73 13.12 -9.98 8.69
N GLU A 74 13.29 -11.07 7.93
CA GLU A 74 14.40 -11.36 7.05
C GLU A 74 14.23 -10.67 5.69
N ASP A 75 12.99 -10.66 5.19
CA ASP A 75 12.58 -9.93 3.99
C ASP A 75 11.34 -9.08 4.31
N PRO A 76 11.55 -7.86 4.86
CA PRO A 76 10.46 -7.01 5.31
C PRO A 76 9.64 -6.40 4.18
N HIS A 77 10.16 -6.42 2.95
CA HIS A 77 9.65 -5.64 1.84
C HIS A 77 9.01 -6.48 0.73
N HIS A 78 9.05 -7.80 0.85
CA HIS A 78 8.63 -8.77 -0.15
C HIS A 78 7.30 -8.42 -0.87
N ASN A 79 6.28 -7.94 -0.13
CA ASN A 79 4.97 -7.68 -0.73
C ASN A 79 4.99 -6.59 -1.81
N GLU A 80 5.83 -5.57 -1.66
CA GLU A 80 5.96 -4.52 -2.67
C GLU A 80 6.61 -5.05 -3.95
N GLU A 81 7.51 -6.03 -3.84
CA GLU A 81 8.15 -6.66 -4.99
C GLU A 81 7.14 -7.50 -5.78
N LEU A 82 6.31 -8.28 -5.07
CA LEU A 82 5.20 -9.04 -5.68
C LEU A 82 4.22 -8.11 -6.41
N VAL A 83 3.81 -7.01 -5.77
CA VAL A 83 2.88 -6.04 -6.36
C VAL A 83 3.51 -5.31 -7.55
N GLY A 84 4.78 -4.91 -7.45
CA GLY A 84 5.51 -4.28 -8.53
C GLY A 84 5.61 -5.17 -9.76
N GLU A 85 6.06 -6.41 -9.57
CA GLU A 85 6.17 -7.40 -10.65
C GLU A 85 4.80 -7.68 -11.29
N ALA A 86 3.76 -7.81 -10.46
CA ALA A 86 2.42 -8.10 -10.90
C ALA A 86 1.67 -6.91 -11.49
N LEU A 87 2.19 -5.67 -11.48
CA LEU A 87 1.47 -4.52 -12.02
C LEU A 87 2.26 -3.71 -13.06
N LYS A 88 3.59 -3.87 -13.17
CA LYS A 88 4.44 -3.06 -14.07
C LYS A 88 3.88 -2.87 -15.48
N ASP A 89 3.41 -3.94 -16.13
CA ASP A 89 2.90 -3.88 -17.51
C ASP A 89 1.52 -3.21 -17.67
N VAL A 90 0.80 -2.94 -16.57
CA VAL A 90 -0.50 -2.25 -16.58
C VAL A 90 -0.52 -1.03 -15.65
N ARG A 91 0.65 -0.53 -15.26
CA ARG A 91 0.82 0.49 -14.22
C ARG A 91 -0.06 1.73 -14.42
N SER A 92 -0.25 2.16 -15.67
CA SER A 92 -1.08 3.33 -16.02
C SER A 92 -2.60 3.13 -15.83
N GLN A 93 -3.05 1.91 -15.56
CA GLN A 93 -4.46 1.54 -15.43
C GLN A 93 -4.87 1.27 -13.97
N VAL A 94 -3.94 1.41 -13.03
CA VAL A 94 -4.12 1.00 -11.63
C VAL A 94 -3.60 2.05 -10.67
N GLN A 95 -4.12 2.02 -9.45
CA GLN A 95 -3.75 2.86 -8.33
C GLN A 95 -3.06 1.98 -7.28
N ILE A 96 -1.79 2.25 -7.05
CA ILE A 96 -0.98 1.54 -6.05
C ILE A 96 -0.99 2.34 -4.74
N VAL A 97 -1.38 1.65 -3.67
CA VAL A 97 -1.33 2.15 -2.30
C VAL A 97 -0.20 1.45 -1.57
N THR A 98 0.70 2.22 -0.95
CA THR A 98 1.68 1.67 -0.01
C THR A 98 1.82 2.56 1.22
N LYS A 99 2.54 2.08 2.23
CA LYS A 99 2.59 2.68 3.57
C LYS A 99 4.02 2.70 4.10
N PHE A 100 4.33 3.70 4.91
CA PHE A 100 5.63 3.90 5.55
C PHE A 100 5.48 4.20 7.04
N GLY A 101 6.62 4.41 7.70
CA GLY A 101 6.64 5.02 9.02
C GLY A 101 6.59 4.01 10.15
N ILE A 102 6.87 2.73 9.85
CA ILE A 102 7.05 1.67 10.83
C ILE A 102 8.20 0.75 10.42
N ARG A 103 8.83 0.10 11.39
CA ARG A 103 9.89 -0.91 11.17
C ARG A 103 9.83 -2.01 12.21
N PHE A 104 10.43 -3.16 11.91
CA PHE A 104 10.59 -4.22 12.91
C PHE A 104 11.54 -3.81 14.04
N ASP A 105 11.15 -4.16 15.27
CA ASP A 105 12.04 -4.14 16.42
C ASP A 105 13.07 -5.27 16.29
N LYS A 106 14.27 -4.92 15.80
CA LYS A 106 15.38 -5.87 15.63
C LYS A 106 15.93 -6.38 16.97
N THR A 107 15.65 -5.72 18.09
CA THR A 107 16.10 -6.13 19.43
C THR A 107 15.22 -7.22 20.04
N SER A 108 13.98 -7.36 19.56
CA SER A 108 13.04 -8.37 20.05
C SER A 108 13.40 -9.78 19.56
N LYS A 109 13.29 -10.74 20.47
CA LYS A 109 13.43 -12.18 20.22
C LYS A 109 12.11 -12.88 19.87
N ALA A 110 11.00 -12.14 19.82
CA ALA A 110 9.71 -12.70 19.46
C ALA A 110 9.72 -13.19 18.00
N VAL A 111 9.01 -14.29 17.73
CA VAL A 111 8.80 -14.81 16.37
C VAL A 111 8.17 -13.74 15.49
N ASN A 112 7.09 -13.13 15.97
CA ASN A 112 6.52 -11.93 15.36
C ASN A 112 7.13 -10.69 16.01
N LYS A 113 8.17 -10.12 15.38
CA LYS A 113 8.81 -8.90 15.88
C LYS A 113 7.79 -7.76 15.97
N PRO A 114 7.76 -7.01 17.10
CA PRO A 114 6.97 -5.80 17.23
C PRO A 114 7.31 -4.78 16.14
N LEU A 115 6.36 -3.89 15.84
CA LEU A 115 6.54 -2.77 14.93
C LEU A 115 6.75 -1.50 15.75
N ILE A 116 7.75 -0.71 15.36
CA ILE A 116 8.10 0.56 16.00
C ILE A 116 7.81 1.68 14.97
N PRO A 117 6.99 2.69 15.32
CA PRO A 117 6.85 3.89 14.50
C PRO A 117 8.19 4.61 14.29
N ASP A 118 8.42 5.06 13.05
CA ASP A 118 9.61 5.81 12.65
C ASP A 118 9.25 6.74 11.47
N ALA A 119 8.66 7.89 11.78
CA ALA A 119 8.19 8.85 10.78
C ALA A 119 9.16 10.04 10.59
N ARG A 120 10.44 9.86 10.94
CA ARG A 120 11.43 10.93 10.77
C ARG A 120 11.58 11.29 9.28
N PRO A 121 11.69 12.58 8.92
CA PRO A 121 11.75 13.01 7.51
C PRO A 121 12.73 12.24 6.63
N GLU A 122 13.93 11.97 7.14
CA GLU A 122 14.95 11.19 6.43
C GLU A 122 14.53 9.74 6.20
N THR A 123 13.79 9.15 7.14
CA THR A 123 13.25 7.79 7.03
C THR A 123 12.13 7.75 6.00
N ILE A 124 11.19 8.71 6.02
CA ILE A 124 10.13 8.80 5.01
C ILE A 124 10.71 8.88 3.60
N ARG A 125 11.74 9.73 3.41
CA ARG A 125 12.43 9.86 2.12
C ARG A 125 13.16 8.57 1.72
N ALA A 126 13.79 7.86 2.64
CA ALA A 126 14.40 6.57 2.33
C ALA A 126 13.35 5.50 1.97
N SER A 127 12.22 5.48 2.68
CA SER A 127 11.11 4.55 2.47
C SER A 127 10.49 4.72 1.09
N VAL A 128 10.15 5.95 0.68
CA VAL A 128 9.51 6.18 -0.63
C VAL A 128 10.43 5.74 -1.79
N GLU A 129 11.73 6.03 -1.70
CA GLU A 129 12.71 5.59 -2.69
C GLU A 129 12.83 4.06 -2.75
N GLY A 130 12.76 3.40 -1.59
CA GLY A 130 12.71 1.94 -1.50
C GLY A 130 11.47 1.37 -2.16
N SER A 131 10.30 1.90 -1.81
CA SER A 131 9.01 1.48 -2.34
C SER A 131 8.95 1.65 -3.85
N LEU A 132 9.35 2.80 -4.39
CA LEU A 132 9.36 3.06 -5.84
C LEU A 132 10.20 2.03 -6.62
N ARG A 133 11.39 1.69 -6.10
CA ARG A 133 12.24 0.66 -6.72
C ARG A 133 11.58 -0.72 -6.72
N ARG A 134 11.03 -1.15 -5.58
CA ARG A 134 10.40 -2.49 -5.44
C ARG A 134 9.09 -2.60 -6.23
N LEU A 135 8.31 -1.52 -6.25
CA LEU A 135 7.08 -1.41 -7.02
C LEU A 135 7.34 -1.21 -8.54
N GLN A 136 8.59 -1.03 -8.95
CA GLN A 136 9.00 -0.82 -10.34
C GLN A 136 8.23 0.33 -11.02
N THR A 137 8.07 1.45 -10.31
CA THR A 137 7.33 2.64 -10.78
C THR A 137 8.01 3.93 -10.33
N ASP A 138 7.68 5.03 -10.98
CA ASP A 138 8.18 6.38 -10.69
C ASP A 138 7.29 7.16 -9.71
N HIS A 139 6.06 6.69 -9.46
CA HIS A 139 5.13 7.32 -8.52
C HIS A 139 4.24 6.32 -7.78
N ILE A 140 3.79 6.71 -6.58
CA ILE A 140 2.77 6.02 -5.77
C ILE A 140 1.47 6.84 -5.78
N ASP A 141 0.34 6.19 -6.03
CA ASP A 141 -0.95 6.90 -6.14
C ASP A 141 -1.46 7.39 -4.78
N LEU A 142 -1.30 6.58 -3.74
CA LEU A 142 -1.71 6.93 -2.39
C LEU A 142 -0.70 6.40 -1.36
N TYR A 143 -0.01 7.30 -0.69
CA TYR A 143 1.02 6.95 0.29
C TYR A 143 0.55 7.19 1.72
N PHE A 144 0.41 6.12 2.50
CA PHE A 144 -0.10 6.21 3.87
C PHE A 144 1.02 6.28 4.91
N GLN A 145 0.88 7.19 5.87
CA GLN A 145 1.53 7.00 7.16
C GLN A 145 0.85 5.82 7.85
N HIS A 146 1.58 4.71 8.02
CA HIS A 146 1.01 3.46 8.50
C HIS A 146 0.54 3.58 9.96
N ARG A 147 1.32 4.28 10.80
CA ARG A 147 1.01 4.61 12.19
C ARG A 147 1.57 5.98 12.56
N VAL A 148 0.91 6.66 13.49
CA VAL A 148 1.47 7.88 14.09
C VAL A 148 2.74 7.57 14.85
N ASP A 149 3.78 8.35 14.59
CA ASP A 149 4.99 8.37 15.43
C ASP A 149 4.84 9.49 16.47
N PRO A 150 4.68 9.16 17.77
CA PRO A 150 4.52 10.18 18.80
C PRO A 150 5.79 11.03 19.02
N LYS A 151 6.91 10.68 18.40
CA LYS A 151 8.18 11.42 18.49
C LYS A 151 8.38 12.43 17.36
N VAL A 152 7.47 12.45 16.38
CA VAL A 152 7.58 13.33 15.21
C VAL A 152 6.31 14.17 15.11
N GLU A 153 6.47 15.49 15.00
CA GLU A 153 5.33 16.38 14.85
C GLU A 153 4.59 16.12 13.52
N PRO A 154 3.25 16.14 13.51
CA PRO A 154 2.45 15.92 12.30
C PRO A 154 2.83 16.87 11.15
N GLU A 155 3.15 18.13 11.48
CA GLU A 155 3.55 19.15 10.50
C GLU A 155 4.86 18.79 9.78
N ALA A 156 5.79 18.10 10.45
CA ALA A 156 7.02 17.64 9.81
C ALA A 156 6.74 16.53 8.79
N VAL A 157 5.84 15.60 9.12
CA VAL A 157 5.40 14.55 8.18
C VAL A 157 4.66 15.18 6.99
N ALA A 158 3.71 16.08 7.26
CA ALA A 158 2.93 16.77 6.24
C ALA A 158 3.82 17.58 5.27
N GLN A 159 4.88 18.21 5.78
CA GLN A 159 5.84 18.92 4.94
C GLN A 159 6.58 17.99 3.98
N VAL A 160 7.05 16.82 4.46
CA VAL A 160 7.70 15.83 3.59
C VAL A 160 6.72 15.31 2.55
N MET A 161 5.45 15.09 2.91
CA MET A 161 4.43 14.69 1.94
C MET A 161 4.19 15.73 0.86
N ALA A 162 4.12 17.01 1.24
CA ALA A 162 4.00 18.11 0.29
C ALA A 162 5.22 18.18 -0.65
N ASP A 163 6.43 17.94 -0.14
CA ASP A 163 7.63 17.84 -0.97
C ASP A 163 7.53 16.68 -1.96
N LEU A 164 7.14 15.48 -1.51
CA LEU A 164 7.05 14.29 -2.35
C LEU A 164 5.99 14.42 -3.46
N ILE A 165 4.89 15.12 -3.17
CA ILE A 165 3.89 15.48 -4.19
C ILE A 165 4.51 16.42 -5.23
N ARG A 166 5.21 17.47 -4.80
CA ARG A 166 5.90 18.40 -5.71
C ARG A 166 6.97 17.72 -6.55
N GLU A 167 7.65 16.72 -5.98
CA GLU A 167 8.64 15.89 -6.68
C GLU A 167 8.00 14.87 -7.63
N GLY A 168 6.67 14.69 -7.60
CA GLY A 168 5.95 13.74 -8.44
C GLY A 168 6.06 12.28 -7.99
N LYS A 169 6.66 12.02 -6.83
CA LYS A 169 6.90 10.66 -6.30
C LYS A 169 5.65 10.04 -5.69
N ILE A 170 4.74 10.88 -5.21
CA ILE A 170 3.41 10.47 -4.75
C ILE A 170 2.37 11.42 -5.34
N THR A 171 1.15 10.96 -5.58
CA THR A 171 0.06 11.85 -6.02
C THR A 171 -0.87 12.22 -4.87
N HIS A 172 -1.10 11.30 -3.93
CA HIS A 172 -1.91 11.51 -2.74
C HIS A 172 -1.24 10.92 -1.49
N TRP A 173 -1.67 11.38 -0.32
CA TRP A 173 -1.25 10.79 0.94
C TRP A 173 -2.41 10.70 1.94
N GLY A 174 -2.25 9.82 2.92
CA GLY A 174 -3.21 9.63 4.00
C GLY A 174 -2.55 9.12 5.27
N ILE A 175 -3.35 8.88 6.31
CA ILE A 175 -2.87 8.37 7.61
C ILE A 175 -3.78 7.23 8.06
N SER A 176 -3.18 6.20 8.65
CA SER A 176 -3.87 5.02 9.19
C SER A 176 -3.72 4.93 10.71
N GLU A 177 -4.63 4.19 11.37
CA GLU A 177 -4.64 3.96 12.82
C GLU A 177 -4.60 5.25 13.67
N VAL A 178 -5.43 6.24 13.29
CA VAL A 178 -5.52 7.54 13.99
C VAL A 178 -6.83 7.74 14.72
N SER A 179 -6.79 8.51 15.81
CA SER A 179 -7.99 8.99 16.49
C SER A 179 -8.65 10.13 15.70
N GLU A 180 -9.95 10.34 15.94
CA GLU A 180 -10.68 11.49 15.40
C GLU A 180 -10.03 12.82 15.81
N GLU A 181 -9.56 12.93 17.05
CA GLU A 181 -8.88 14.13 17.54
C GLU A 181 -7.63 14.45 16.72
N TYR A 182 -6.82 13.44 16.41
CA TYR A 182 -5.63 13.62 15.58
C TYR A 182 -6.00 14.08 14.16
N LEU A 183 -7.03 13.48 13.56
CA LEU A 183 -7.51 13.84 12.22
C LEU A 183 -8.06 15.27 12.14
N ARG A 184 -8.72 15.74 13.21
CA ARG A 184 -9.29 17.10 13.27
C ARG A 184 -8.29 18.16 13.67
N ARG A 185 -7.08 17.78 14.12
CA ARG A 185 -6.04 18.74 14.48
C ARG A 185 -5.73 19.62 13.28
N PRO A 186 -5.76 20.96 13.43
CA PRO A 186 -5.35 21.85 12.35
C PRO A 186 -3.85 21.67 12.12
N ILE A 187 -3.49 21.05 10.99
CA ILE A 187 -2.11 20.97 10.54
C ILE A 187 -1.77 22.32 9.91
N ARG A 188 -0.82 23.05 10.50
CA ARG A 188 -0.28 24.25 9.85
C ARG A 188 0.67 23.80 8.74
N SER A 189 0.18 23.68 7.51
CA SER A 189 1.08 23.54 6.37
C SER A 189 1.84 24.86 6.16
N ALA A 190 3.15 24.77 5.91
CA ALA A 190 3.86 25.89 5.31
C ALA A 190 3.31 26.07 3.89
N ARG A 191 2.90 27.30 3.58
CA ARG A 191 2.37 27.68 2.27
C ARG A 191 3.39 27.46 1.16
#